data_AF-A0AAU9D331-F1
#
_entry.id   AF-A0AAU9D331-F1
#
_cell.length_a   1.000
_cell.length_b   1.000
_cell.length_c   1.000
_cell.angle_alpha   90.00
_cell.angle_beta   90.00
_cell.angle_gamma   90.00
#
_symmetry.space_group_name_H-M   'P 1'
#
loop_
_entity.id
_entity.type
_entity.pdbx_description
1 polymer ?
#
loop_
_entity_poly.entity_id
_entity_poly.type
_entity_poly.pdbx_seq_one_letter_code
_entity_poly.pdbx_strand_id
1 'polypeptide(L)'
;MVFKKGFSFVLDATFATPKAEQNLVRAFNKNYNVYIYYVYQDPLIAWDFTKKREAVEGRTVPKERFINAFFEARNNLQRLKSKFQNDLTVNILVKNFQNKIVDSIMDIDNIELILPIKYSKKDLEEKLHD
;
A
#
# COMPACT_ATOMS: atom_id res chain seq x y z
N MET A 1 1.14 19.39 -14.43
CA MET A 1 1.83 18.15 -14.02
C MET A 1 2.82 18.52 -12.91
N VAL A 2 2.55 18.08 -11.68
CA VAL A 2 3.13 18.60 -10.43
C VAL A 2 4.67 18.70 -10.43
N PHE A 3 5.35 17.71 -11.04
CA PHE A 3 6.81 17.69 -11.16
C PHE A 3 7.44 18.86 -11.92
N LYS A 4 6.72 19.56 -12.81
CA LYS A 4 7.30 20.66 -13.63
C LYS A 4 7.68 21.89 -12.80
N LYS A 5 7.12 22.07 -11.60
CA LYS A 5 7.32 23.28 -10.78
C LYS A 5 8.20 23.04 -9.54
N GLY A 6 8.73 21.83 -9.34
CA GLY A 6 9.57 21.51 -8.18
C GLY A 6 8.80 21.42 -6.85
N PHE A 7 7.47 21.36 -6.87
CA PHE A 7 6.67 21.26 -5.65
C PHE A 7 6.65 19.85 -5.09
N SER A 8 6.88 19.72 -3.78
CA SER A 8 6.56 18.52 -3.02
C SER A 8 5.06 18.22 -3.08
N PHE A 9 4.70 16.94 -3.10
CA PHE A 9 3.31 16.51 -3.17
C PHE A 9 3.12 15.15 -2.51
N VAL A 10 1.87 14.85 -2.18
CA VAL A 10 1.43 13.53 -1.71
C VAL A 10 0.62 12.88 -2.83
N LEU A 11 0.94 11.62 -3.12
CA LEU A 11 0.15 10.79 -4.03
C LEU A 11 -0.49 9.66 -3.24
N ASP A 12 -1.80 9.72 -3.08
CA ASP A 12 -2.60 8.62 -2.54
C ASP A 12 -2.95 7.64 -3.68
N ALA A 13 -2.52 6.39 -3.54
CA ALA A 13 -2.71 5.34 -4.52
C ALA A 13 -2.63 3.95 -3.89
N THR A 14 -3.25 2.95 -4.53
CA THR A 14 -3.23 1.55 -4.05
C THR A 14 -1.87 0.87 -4.15
N PHE A 15 -0.91 1.44 -4.90
CA PHE A 15 0.41 0.87 -5.17
C PHE A 15 0.42 -0.53 -5.85
N ALA A 16 -0.75 -1.03 -6.27
CA ALA A 16 -0.96 -2.38 -6.79
C ALA A 16 -0.84 -2.49 -8.33
N THR A 17 -0.34 -1.46 -9.01
CA THR A 17 -0.25 -1.46 -10.49
C THR A 17 1.16 -1.11 -10.95
N PRO A 18 1.55 -1.45 -12.19
CA PRO A 18 2.85 -1.09 -12.75
C PRO A 18 3.15 0.41 -12.75
N LYS A 19 2.11 1.27 -12.65
CA LYS A 19 2.26 2.72 -12.53
C LYS A 19 3.04 3.13 -11.28
N ALA A 20 3.07 2.31 -10.24
CA ALA A 20 3.84 2.58 -9.03
C ALA A 20 5.31 2.86 -9.37
N GLU A 21 5.94 1.97 -10.12
CA GLU A 21 7.33 2.12 -10.56
C GLU A 21 7.53 3.31 -11.50
N GLN A 22 6.62 3.52 -12.45
CA GLN A 22 6.70 4.65 -13.38
C GLN A 22 6.65 5.99 -12.63
N ASN A 23 5.85 6.08 -11.57
CA ASN A 23 5.78 7.26 -10.72
C ASN A 23 7.09 7.49 -9.95
N LEU A 24 7.70 6.43 -9.42
CA LEU A 24 8.99 6.50 -8.74
C LEU A 24 10.11 6.97 -9.68
N VAL A 25 10.25 6.33 -10.84
CA VAL A 25 11.25 6.70 -11.85
C VAL A 25 11.09 8.16 -12.26
N ARG A 26 9.85 8.63 -12.44
CA ARG A 26 9.59 10.04 -12.77
C ARG A 26 9.95 11.01 -11.64
N ALA A 27 9.79 10.61 -10.39
CA ALA A 27 10.18 11.42 -9.23
C ALA A 27 11.71 11.49 -9.10
N PHE A 28 12.39 10.35 -9.18
CA PHE A 28 13.85 10.28 -9.12
C PHE A 28 14.53 11.04 -10.26
N ASN A 29 14.02 10.93 -11.50
CA ASN A 29 14.52 11.70 -12.65
C ASN A 29 14.35 13.23 -12.50
N LYS A 30 13.62 13.67 -11.48
CA LYS A 30 13.42 15.07 -11.13
C LYS A 30 14.05 15.44 -9.77
N ASN A 31 14.95 14.59 -9.27
CA ASN A 31 15.70 14.76 -8.03
C ASN A 31 14.79 14.94 -6.80
N TYR A 32 13.64 14.26 -6.77
CA TYR A 32 12.82 14.20 -5.57
C TYR A 32 13.36 13.13 -4.64
N ASN A 33 13.40 13.45 -3.35
CA ASN A 33 13.41 12.44 -2.29
C ASN A 33 12.04 11.78 -2.25
N VAL A 34 12.01 10.45 -2.25
CA VAL A 34 10.76 9.68 -2.24
C VAL A 34 10.61 8.96 -0.92
N TYR A 35 9.45 9.18 -0.28
CA TYR A 35 9.02 8.48 0.92
C TYR A 35 7.73 7.74 0.61
N ILE A 36 7.70 6.44 0.89
CA ILE A 36 6.47 5.65 0.87
C ILE A 36 5.99 5.47 2.31
N TYR A 37 4.73 5.81 2.55
CA TYR A 37 4.02 5.46 3.78
C TYR A 37 3.03 4.35 3.48
N TYR A 38 3.45 3.11 3.72
CA TYR A 38 2.65 1.93 3.50
C TYR A 38 1.72 1.70 4.70
N VAL A 39 0.42 1.94 4.49
CA VAL A 39 -0.59 1.74 5.53
C VAL A 39 -1.06 0.29 5.49
N TYR A 40 -0.67 -0.49 6.49
CA TYR A 40 -1.07 -1.88 6.65
C TYR A 40 -2.23 -2.01 7.64
N GLN A 41 -3.19 -2.85 7.28
CA GLN A 41 -4.22 -3.35 8.18
C GLN A 41 -4.46 -4.82 7.84
N ASP A 42 -4.88 -5.60 8.83
CA ASP A 42 -5.33 -6.97 8.60
C ASP A 42 -6.41 -7.00 7.50
N PRO A 43 -6.28 -7.85 6.47
CA PRO A 43 -7.17 -7.83 5.31
C PRO A 43 -8.64 -8.14 5.66
N LEU A 44 -8.92 -8.93 6.70
CA LEU A 44 -10.29 -9.22 7.12
C LEU A 44 -10.96 -7.97 7.69
N ILE A 45 -10.22 -7.22 8.52
CA ILE A 45 -10.69 -5.96 9.10
C ILE A 45 -10.81 -4.89 8.01
N ALA A 46 -9.80 -4.74 7.15
CA ALA A 46 -9.81 -3.76 6.07
C ALA A 46 -10.97 -3.98 5.08
N TRP A 47 -11.33 -5.25 4.83
CA TRP A 47 -12.49 -5.58 4.01
C TRP A 47 -13.81 -5.17 4.66
N ASP A 48 -14.01 -5.45 5.95
CA ASP A 48 -15.20 -5.00 6.70
C ASP A 48 -15.39 -3.48 6.63
N PHE A 49 -14.30 -2.70 6.81
CA PHE A 49 -14.35 -1.25 6.63
C PHE A 49 -14.61 -0.83 5.18
N THR A 50 -14.11 -1.58 4.20
CA THR A 50 -14.40 -1.35 2.78
C THR A 50 -15.89 -1.49 2.55
N LYS A 51 -16.52 -2.61 2.94
CA LYS A 51 -17.96 -2.87 2.80
C LYS A 51 -18.82 -1.82 3.50
N LYS A 52 -18.46 -1.43 4.73
CA LYS A 52 -19.15 -0.36 5.47
C LYS A 52 -19.12 0.97 4.70
N ARG A 53 -18.00 1.29 4.04
CA ARG A 53 -17.90 2.49 3.20
C ARG A 53 -18.70 2.37 1.91
N GLU A 54 -18.79 1.19 1.29
CA GLU A 54 -19.64 1.00 0.09
C GLU A 54 -21.10 1.33 0.38
N ALA A 55 -21.60 0.91 1.55
CA ALA A 55 -22.98 1.17 1.98
C ALA A 55 -23.28 2.68 2.17
N VAL A 56 -22.28 3.47 2.52
CA VAL A 56 -22.41 4.92 2.78
C VAL A 56 -22.09 5.76 1.53
N GLU A 57 -21.04 5.40 0.79
CA GLU A 57 -20.48 6.18 -0.32
C GLU A 57 -20.94 5.71 -1.71
N GLY A 58 -21.56 4.52 -1.81
CA GLY A 58 -22.08 3.96 -3.06
C GLY A 58 -21.02 3.47 -4.06
N ARG A 59 -19.73 3.45 -3.67
CA ARG A 59 -18.64 2.93 -4.52
C ARG A 59 -18.32 1.49 -4.17
N THR A 60 -18.66 0.56 -5.06
CA THR A 60 -18.34 -0.86 -4.89
C THR A 60 -16.90 -1.16 -5.31
N VAL A 61 -16.17 -1.86 -4.45
CA VAL A 61 -14.87 -2.47 -4.66
C VAL A 61 -15.09 -3.99 -4.75
N PRO A 62 -14.93 -4.58 -5.95
CA PRO A 62 -15.05 -6.04 -6.09
C PRO A 62 -14.06 -6.78 -5.18
N LYS A 63 -14.52 -7.86 -4.53
CA LYS A 63 -13.69 -8.70 -3.64
C LYS A 63 -12.36 -9.10 -4.29
N GLU A 64 -12.41 -9.58 -5.53
CA GLU A 64 -11.21 -9.97 -6.28
C GLU A 64 -10.23 -8.79 -6.44
N ARG A 65 -10.74 -7.59 -6.70
CA ARG A 65 -9.92 -6.38 -6.84
C ARG A 65 -9.27 -5.99 -5.51
N PHE A 66 -9.96 -6.16 -4.39
CA PHE A 66 -9.39 -5.94 -3.06
C PHE A 66 -8.27 -6.94 -2.76
N ILE A 67 -8.52 -8.24 -2.97
CA ILE A 67 -7.54 -9.31 -2.72
C ILE A 67 -6.30 -9.11 -3.61
N ASN A 68 -6.49 -8.86 -4.90
CA ASN A 68 -5.39 -8.60 -5.83
C ASN A 68 -4.61 -7.35 -5.39
N ALA A 69 -5.28 -6.27 -4.99
CA ALA A 69 -4.61 -5.06 -4.53
C ALA A 69 -3.78 -5.30 -3.26
N PHE A 70 -4.27 -6.10 -2.31
CA PHE A 70 -3.54 -6.45 -1.09
C PHE A 70 -2.19 -7.11 -1.38
N PHE A 71 -2.16 -8.12 -2.26
CA PHE A 71 -0.91 -8.80 -2.62
C PHE A 71 -0.02 -7.96 -3.54
N GLU A 72 -0.59 -7.35 -4.58
CA GLU A 72 0.21 -6.61 -5.58
C GLU A 72 0.82 -5.32 -5.03
N ALA A 73 0.15 -4.64 -4.10
CA ALA A 73 0.75 -3.49 -3.42
C ALA A 73 2.03 -3.87 -2.68
N ARG A 74 1.97 -5.00 -1.98
CA ARG A 74 3.11 -5.55 -1.24
C ARG A 74 4.21 -6.03 -2.17
N ASN A 75 3.87 -6.79 -3.22
CA ASN A 75 4.84 -7.27 -4.22
C ASN A 75 5.59 -6.10 -4.84
N ASN A 76 4.88 -5.03 -5.22
CA ASN A 76 5.51 -3.82 -5.73
C ASN A 76 6.38 -3.13 -4.68
N LEU A 77 5.92 -3.03 -3.43
CA LEU A 77 6.71 -2.41 -2.36
C LEU A 77 8.05 -3.14 -2.15
N GLN A 78 8.03 -4.47 -2.08
CA GLN A 78 9.23 -5.31 -1.93
C GLN A 78 10.16 -5.14 -3.13
N ARG A 79 9.63 -5.37 -4.33
CA ARG A 79 10.41 -5.27 -5.56
C ARG A 79 11.06 -3.89 -5.74
N LEU A 80 10.32 -2.82 -5.43
CA LEU A 80 10.81 -1.45 -5.61
C LEU A 80 11.76 -1.02 -4.49
N LYS A 81 11.56 -1.45 -3.24
CA LYS A 81 12.56 -1.24 -2.17
C LYS A 81 13.87 -1.95 -2.50
N SER A 82 13.83 -3.18 -3.00
CA SER A 82 15.05 -3.88 -3.44
C SER A 82 15.71 -3.21 -4.65
N LYS A 83 14.91 -2.65 -5.57
CA LYS A 83 15.42 -1.97 -6.77
C LYS A 83 16.11 -0.63 -6.47
N PHE A 84 15.49 0.20 -5.63
CA PHE A 84 15.95 1.57 -5.38
C PHE A 84 16.73 1.71 -4.07
N GLN A 85 16.72 0.70 -3.21
CA GLN A 85 17.56 0.60 -2.01
C GLN A 85 17.47 1.86 -1.14
N ASN A 86 18.59 2.59 -1.03
CA ASN A 86 18.74 3.78 -0.19
C ASN A 86 18.05 5.02 -0.78
N ASP A 87 17.75 5.04 -2.08
CA ASP A 87 17.05 6.15 -2.71
C ASP A 87 15.54 6.15 -2.37
N LEU A 88 15.03 5.02 -1.87
CA LEU A 88 13.63 4.86 -1.50
C LEU A 88 13.47 4.55 -0.01
N THR A 89 13.01 5.55 0.75
CA THR A 89 12.61 5.36 2.14
C THR A 89 11.20 4.77 2.21
N VAL A 90 11.05 3.66 2.92
CA VAL A 90 9.76 3.00 3.15
C VAL A 90 9.46 3.03 4.65
N ASN A 91 8.30 3.56 4.98
CA ASN A 91 7.74 3.59 6.32
C ASN A 91 6.45 2.77 6.33
N ILE A 92 6.19 2.05 7.42
CA ILE A 92 5.00 1.24 7.60
C ILE A 92 4.16 1.83 8.73
N LEU A 93 2.89 2.06 8.46
CA LEU A 93 1.90 2.48 9.45
C LEU A 93 0.93 1.32 9.69
N VAL A 94 0.89 0.79 10.90
CA VAL A 94 0.03 -0.36 11.24
C VAL A 94 -1.25 0.12 11.90
N LYS A 95 -2.38 -0.29 11.34
CA LYS A 95 -3.70 -0.03 11.91
C LYS A 95 -4.22 -1.20 12.73
N ASN A 96 -4.94 -0.87 13.80
CA ASN A 96 -5.68 -1.83 14.62
C ASN A 96 -7.10 -2.10 14.08
N PHE A 97 -7.87 -2.86 14.86
CA PHE A 97 -9.26 -3.22 14.55
C PHE A 97 -10.26 -2.06 14.59
N GLN A 98 -9.92 -0.94 15.25
CA GLN A 98 -10.70 0.30 15.19
C GLN A 98 -10.23 1.25 14.09
N ASN A 99 -9.43 0.79 13.13
CA ASN A 99 -8.90 1.60 12.02
C ASN A 99 -8.03 2.78 12.48
N LYS A 100 -7.44 2.69 13.69
CA LYS A 100 -6.49 3.66 14.24
C LYS A 100 -5.06 3.16 14.02
N ILE A 101 -4.14 4.08 13.71
CA ILE A 101 -2.71 3.76 13.68
C ILE A 101 -2.25 3.50 15.11
N VAL A 102 -1.66 2.34 15.35
CA VAL A 102 -1.15 1.91 16.67
C VAL A 102 0.34 1.70 16.68
N ASP A 103 0.97 1.55 15.51
CA ASP A 103 2.41 1.39 15.38
C ASP A 103 2.90 2.06 14.10
N SER A 104 4.14 2.53 14.13
CA SER A 104 4.82 3.16 13.00
C SER A 104 6.28 2.73 12.98
N ILE A 105 6.67 2.09 11.88
CA ILE A 105 8.00 1.52 11.70
C ILE A 105 8.65 2.26 10.55
N MET A 106 9.74 2.96 10.85
CA MET A 106 10.34 3.93 9.94
C MET A 106 11.59 3.36 9.28
N ASP A 107 11.84 3.81 8.05
CA ASP A 107 13.02 3.49 7.23
C ASP A 107 13.40 2.00 7.25
N ILE A 108 12.47 1.17 6.79
CA ILE A 108 12.60 -0.28 6.83
C ILE A 108 13.31 -0.83 5.61
N ASP A 109 14.21 -1.79 5.83
CA ASP A 109 14.91 -2.49 4.75
C ASP A 109 14.22 -3.79 4.33
N ASN A 110 13.71 -4.56 5.30
CA ASN A 110 13.10 -5.86 5.05
C ASN A 110 11.62 -5.89 5.48
N ILE A 111 10.73 -5.76 4.49
CA ILE A 111 9.27 -5.77 4.69
C ILE A 111 8.76 -7.11 5.21
N GLU A 112 9.40 -8.23 4.85
CA GLU A 112 8.93 -9.58 5.24
C GLU A 112 9.13 -9.84 6.72
N LEU A 113 10.26 -9.39 7.25
CA LEU A 113 10.58 -9.52 8.67
C LEU A 113 9.62 -8.68 9.53
N ILE A 114 9.23 -7.51 9.04
CA ILE A 114 8.39 -6.56 9.77
C ILE A 114 6.90 -6.93 9.68
N LEU A 115 6.42 -7.33 8.50
CA LEU A 115 5.02 -7.66 8.27
C LEU A 115 4.90 -9.04 7.60
N PRO A 116 5.08 -10.17 8.26
CA PRO A 116 4.92 -11.47 7.59
C PRO A 116 3.52 -11.65 6.99
N ILE A 117 3.43 -12.21 5.78
CA ILE A 117 2.14 -12.53 5.15
C ILE A 117 1.50 -13.70 5.90
N LYS A 118 0.27 -13.50 6.38
CA LYS A 118 -0.50 -14.51 7.14
C LYS A 118 -1.56 -15.24 6.32
N TYR A 119 -1.79 -14.81 5.07
CA TYR A 119 -2.89 -15.28 4.24
C TYR A 119 -2.39 -15.57 2.83
N SER A 120 -2.81 -16.70 2.27
CA SER A 120 -2.78 -16.94 0.84
C SER A 120 -3.96 -16.25 0.14
N LYS A 121 -3.90 -16.15 -1.18
CA LYS A 121 -5.02 -15.66 -1.99
C LYS A 121 -6.29 -16.47 -1.74
N LYS A 122 -6.16 -17.80 -1.70
CA LYS A 122 -7.26 -18.74 -1.42
C LYS A 122 -7.87 -18.50 -0.03
N ASP A 123 -7.03 -18.29 1.00
CA ASP A 123 -7.53 -18.01 2.36
C ASP A 123 -8.42 -16.77 2.40
N LEU A 124 -8.05 -15.71 1.65
CA LEU A 124 -8.85 -14.49 1.59
C LEU A 124 -10.12 -14.68 0.75
N GLU A 125 -10.06 -15.44 -0.34
CA GLU A 125 -11.24 -15.74 -1.15
C GLU A 125 -12.34 -16.46 -0.34
N GLU A 126 -11.93 -17.36 0.56
CA GLU A 126 -12.80 -18.12 1.46
C GLU A 126 -13.30 -17.31 2.66
N LYS A 127 -12.44 -16.50 3.28
CA LYS A 127 -12.75 -15.75 4.52
C LYS A 127 -13.43 -14.40 4.30
N LEU A 128 -13.31 -13.81 3.11
CA LEU A 128 -13.94 -12.53 2.79
C LEU A 128 -15.34 -12.77 2.22
N HIS A 129 -16.34 -12.31 2.96
CA HIS A 129 -17.76 -12.41 2.61
C HIS A 129 -18.30 -11.04 2.20
N ASP A 130 -19.29 -11.02 1.31
CA ASP A 130 -19.95 -9.79 0.83
C ASP A 130 -20.98 -9.25 1.82
#